data_AF-A0AAU1YZH2-F1
#
_entry.id   AF-A0AAU1YZH2-F1
#
_cell.length_a   1.000
_cell.length_b   1.000
_cell.length_c   1.000
_cell.angle_alpha   90.00
_cell.angle_beta   90.00
_cell.angle_gamma   90.00
#
_symmetry.space_group_name_H-M   'P 1'
#
loop_
_entity.id
_entity.type
_entity.pdbx_description
1 polymer ?
#
loop_
_entity_poly.entity_id
_entity_poly.type
_entity_poly.pdbx_seq_one_letter_code
_entity_poly.pdbx_strand_id
1 'polypeptide(L)'
;MRAVRTYQGALLHEVLKNAQPRFDESKKNGQLRGVVAATGGGDYRAVFAWAELDPGFAKSQVLLAVSEDGVPFEDASGPRLVVPQDTKGGRYVSELNQLWVGVVDPVVDGERH
;
A
#
# COMPACT_ATOMS: atom_id res chain seq x y z
N MET A 1 -24.58 16.33 1.75
CA MET A 1 -24.33 15.23 0.80
C MET A 1 -22.82 15.11 0.63
N ARG A 2 -22.20 13.96 0.93
CA ARG A 2 -20.75 13.77 0.74
C ARG A 2 -20.54 13.56 -0.76
N ALA A 3 -19.70 14.37 -1.40
CA ALA A 3 -19.39 14.18 -2.81
C ALA A 3 -18.72 12.80 -2.99
N VAL A 4 -19.25 12.00 -3.91
CA VAL A 4 -18.60 10.75 -4.33
C VAL A 4 -17.52 11.13 -5.34
N ARG A 5 -16.32 10.56 -5.17
CA ARG A 5 -15.19 10.74 -6.08
C ARG A 5 -14.86 9.41 -6.72
N THR A 6 -14.49 9.42 -7.99
CA THR A 6 -14.09 8.22 -8.72
C THR A 6 -12.60 8.29 -9.01
N TYR A 7 -11.84 7.34 -8.47
CA TYR A 7 -10.41 7.23 -8.74
C TYR A 7 -10.11 6.10 -9.73
N GLN A 8 -9.10 6.29 -10.59
CA GLN A 8 -8.63 5.24 -11.49
C GLN A 8 -7.12 5.05 -11.35
N GLY A 9 -6.68 3.80 -11.51
CA GLY A 9 -5.29 3.41 -11.38
C GLY A 9 -5.14 1.90 -11.23
N ALA A 10 -3.97 1.48 -10.76
CA ALA A 10 -3.65 0.06 -10.59
C ALA A 10 -3.91 -0.39 -9.14
N LEU A 11 -4.22 -1.67 -8.95
CA LEU A 11 -4.21 -2.25 -7.61
C LEU A 11 -2.79 -2.20 -7.05
N LEU A 12 -2.65 -1.72 -5.81
CA LEU A 12 -1.35 -1.58 -5.16
C LEU A 12 -0.61 -2.92 -5.10
N HIS A 13 -1.32 -4.02 -4.86
CA HIS A 13 -0.75 -5.37 -4.87
C HIS A 13 -0.07 -5.71 -6.20
N GLU A 14 -0.72 -5.44 -7.33
CA GLU A 14 -0.15 -5.74 -8.65
C GLU A 14 1.08 -4.88 -8.95
N VAL A 15 1.08 -3.62 -8.51
CA VAL A 15 2.26 -2.74 -8.59
C VAL A 15 3.42 -3.33 -7.79
N LEU A 16 3.18 -3.72 -6.54
CA LEU A 16 4.24 -4.23 -5.66
C LEU A 16 4.73 -5.62 -6.07
N LYS A 17 3.86 -6.46 -6.63
CA LYS A 17 4.23 -7.79 -7.13
C LYS A 17 5.28 -7.72 -8.25
N ASN A 18 5.27 -6.66 -9.06
CA ASN A 18 6.30 -6.43 -10.08
C ASN A 18 7.70 -6.22 -9.48
N ALA A 19 7.80 -5.78 -8.22
CA ALA A 19 9.05 -5.67 -7.49
C ALA A 19 9.58 -7.03 -6.96
N GLN A 20 8.81 -8.12 -7.16
CA GLN A 20 9.16 -9.48 -6.74
C GLN A 20 9.61 -9.56 -5.27
N PRO A 21 8.76 -9.13 -4.32
CA PRO A 21 9.10 -9.18 -2.90
C PRO A 21 9.36 -10.62 -2.47
N ARG A 22 10.40 -10.80 -1.65
CA ARG A 22 10.82 -12.11 -1.16
C ARG A 22 10.22 -12.36 0.22
N PHE A 23 9.44 -13.42 0.32
CA PHE A 23 8.92 -13.93 1.59
C PHE A 23 9.56 -15.29 1.90
N ASP A 24 9.60 -15.66 3.17
CA ASP A 24 10.18 -16.93 3.60
C ASP A 24 9.27 -18.10 3.20
N GLU A 25 9.62 -18.79 2.13
CA GLU A 25 8.89 -19.94 1.58
C GLU A 25 8.97 -21.19 2.48
N SER A 26 9.92 -21.24 3.43
CA SER A 26 10.00 -22.36 4.40
C SER A 26 8.91 -22.29 5.45
N LYS A 27 8.31 -21.11 5.65
CA LYS A 27 7.21 -20.88 6.59
C LYS A 27 5.88 -20.98 5.86
N LYS A 28 4.95 -21.73 6.43
CA LYS A 28 3.55 -21.72 5.98
C LYS A 28 3.04 -20.27 6.01
N ASN A 29 2.55 -19.80 4.86
CA ASN A 29 2.08 -18.44 4.64
C ASN A 29 3.12 -17.36 5.07
N GLY A 30 4.39 -17.51 4.69
CA GLY A 30 5.47 -16.56 5.00
C GLY A 30 5.14 -15.09 4.70
N GLN A 31 4.39 -14.83 3.63
CA GLN A 31 3.91 -13.51 3.21
C GLN A 31 3.02 -12.80 4.24
N LEU A 32 2.43 -13.50 5.20
CA LEU A 32 1.68 -12.86 6.30
C LEU A 32 2.55 -11.98 7.21
N ARG A 33 3.88 -12.08 7.09
CA ARG A 33 4.84 -11.21 7.79
C ARG A 33 5.23 -9.97 6.97
N GLY A 34 4.77 -9.87 5.73
CA GLY A 34 5.08 -8.76 4.85
C GLY A 34 4.43 -7.46 5.33
N VAL A 35 5.19 -6.37 5.30
CA VAL A 35 4.74 -5.01 5.57
C VAL A 35 5.08 -4.13 4.39
N VAL A 36 4.13 -3.26 4.05
CA VAL A 36 4.30 -2.22 3.04
C VAL A 36 4.23 -0.87 3.72
N ALA A 37 5.24 -0.02 3.49
CA ALA A 37 5.22 1.38 3.89
C ALA A 37 5.10 2.26 2.64
N ALA A 38 4.16 3.20 2.67
CA ALA A 38 3.93 4.18 1.62
C ALA A 38 4.29 5.57 2.15
N THR A 39 5.14 6.29 1.42
CA THR A 39 5.55 7.67 1.74
C THR A 39 5.10 8.63 0.65
N GLY A 40 4.46 9.71 1.06
CA GLY A 40 3.97 10.77 0.19
C GLY A 40 4.58 12.14 0.49
N GLY A 41 3.90 13.18 0.05
CA GLY A 41 4.29 14.58 0.27
C GLY A 41 4.50 14.89 1.75
N GLY A 42 5.51 15.69 2.05
CA GLY A 42 5.83 16.10 3.42
C GLY A 42 6.19 14.96 4.37
N ASP A 43 6.71 13.84 3.86
CA ASP A 43 7.01 12.60 4.61
C ASP A 43 5.79 11.96 5.29
N TYR A 44 4.58 12.21 4.76
CA TYR A 44 3.38 11.53 5.25
C TYR A 44 3.47 10.04 4.98
N ARG A 45 3.26 9.21 6.01
CA ARG A 45 3.43 7.74 5.93
C ARG A 45 2.19 6.98 6.37
N ALA A 46 1.89 5.91 5.64
CA ALA A 46 0.92 4.89 6.02
C ALA A 46 1.51 3.49 5.81
N VAL A 47 1.03 2.53 6.61
CA VAL A 47 1.46 1.12 6.54
C VAL A 47 0.29 0.20 6.24
N PHE A 48 0.60 -0.91 5.58
CA PHE A 48 -0.32 -2.00 5.25
C PHE A 48 0.38 -3.33 5.52
N ALA A 49 -0.36 -4.33 6.02
CA ALA A 49 0.13 -5.70 5.92
C ALA A 49 0.04 -6.18 4.47
N TRP A 50 0.98 -7.00 4.02
CA TRP A 50 0.92 -7.62 2.69
C TRP A 50 -0.39 -8.38 2.48
N ALA A 51 -0.85 -9.08 3.52
CA ALA A 51 -2.10 -9.83 3.51
C ALA A 51 -3.36 -8.97 3.33
N GLU A 52 -3.31 -7.66 3.64
CA GLU A 52 -4.41 -6.76 3.32
C GLU A 52 -4.52 -6.55 1.82
N LEU A 53 -3.40 -6.54 1.10
CA LEU A 53 -3.31 -6.22 -0.33
C LEU A 53 -3.48 -7.47 -1.22
N ASP A 54 -3.02 -8.63 -0.75
CA ASP A 54 -3.01 -9.89 -1.50
C ASP A 54 -4.42 -10.48 -1.65
N PRO A 55 -4.95 -10.67 -2.88
CA PRO A 55 -6.28 -11.21 -3.14
C PRO A 55 -6.48 -12.65 -2.65
N GLY A 56 -5.40 -13.38 -2.38
CA GLY A 56 -5.44 -14.70 -1.74
C GLY A 56 -5.81 -14.67 -0.25
N PHE A 57 -5.72 -13.50 0.41
CA PHE A 57 -6.05 -13.32 1.83
C PHE A 57 -7.20 -12.34 2.07
N ALA A 58 -7.16 -11.17 1.42
CA ALA A 58 -8.16 -10.14 1.57
C ALA A 58 -8.61 -9.60 0.20
N LYS A 59 -9.88 -9.23 0.10
CA LYS A 59 -10.44 -8.63 -1.13
C LYS A 59 -10.35 -7.09 -1.11
N SER A 60 -9.32 -6.52 -0.47
CA SER A 60 -9.22 -5.07 -0.37
C SER A 60 -8.82 -4.47 -1.72
N GLN A 61 -9.42 -3.34 -2.06
CA GLN A 61 -9.17 -2.63 -3.33
C GLN A 61 -8.31 -1.41 -3.09
N VAL A 62 -7.15 -1.60 -2.47
CA VAL A 62 -6.19 -0.50 -2.32
C VAL A 62 -5.62 -0.16 -3.70
N LEU A 63 -5.89 1.05 -4.15
CA LEU A 63 -5.51 1.55 -5.47
C LEU A 63 -4.32 2.50 -5.34
N LEU A 64 -3.35 2.35 -6.25
CA LEU A 64 -2.46 3.43 -6.66
C LEU A 64 -3.17 4.22 -7.76
N ALA A 65 -3.85 5.29 -7.37
CA ALA A 65 -4.59 6.15 -8.27
C ALA A 65 -3.66 7.11 -9.01
N VAL A 66 -3.95 7.30 -10.30
CA VAL A 66 -3.26 8.24 -11.20
C VAL A 66 -4.21 9.27 -11.80
N SER A 67 -5.51 9.14 -11.55
CA SER A 67 -6.54 10.12 -11.92
C SER A 67 -7.69 10.17 -10.92
N GLU A 68 -8.37 11.31 -10.86
CA GLU A 68 -9.59 11.56 -10.10
C GLU A 68 -10.65 12.18 -11.02
N ASP A 69 -11.87 11.64 -10.97
CA ASP A 69 -13.03 12.11 -11.74
C ASP A 69 -12.72 12.26 -13.25
N GLY A 70 -11.90 11.33 -13.80
CA GLY A 70 -11.49 11.32 -15.20
C GLY A 70 -10.34 12.27 -15.55
N VAL A 71 -9.81 13.02 -14.59
CA VAL A 71 -8.69 13.95 -14.78
C VAL A 71 -7.39 13.32 -14.25
N PRO A 72 -6.37 13.11 -15.10
CA PRO A 72 -5.06 12.65 -14.65
C PRO A 72 -4.42 13.61 -13.65
N PHE A 73 -3.70 13.07 -12.67
CA PHE A 73 -2.89 13.90 -11.78
C PHE A 73 -1.71 14.50 -12.54
N GLU A 74 -1.43 15.78 -12.28
CA GLU A 74 -0.20 16.42 -12.75
C GLU A 74 1.02 15.90 -11.99
N ASP A 75 2.20 15.98 -12.60
CA ASP A 75 3.46 15.51 -12.01
C ASP A 75 3.71 16.08 -10.60
N ALA A 76 3.37 17.36 -10.37
CA ALA A 76 3.53 18.02 -9.07
C ALA A 76 2.61 17.45 -7.99
N SER A 77 1.42 16.95 -8.36
CA SER A 77 0.47 16.33 -7.43
C SER A 77 0.78 14.85 -7.20
N GLY A 78 1.39 14.20 -8.21
CA GLY A 78 1.77 12.80 -8.18
C GLY A 78 0.60 11.84 -7.99
N PRO A 79 0.89 10.53 -7.95
CA PRO A 79 -0.12 9.52 -7.66
C PRO A 79 -0.55 9.56 -6.17
N ARG A 80 -1.70 8.96 -5.89
CA ARG A 80 -2.28 8.86 -4.53
C ARG A 80 -2.69 7.43 -4.22
N LEU A 81 -2.56 7.00 -2.97
CA LEU A 81 -3.25 5.80 -2.50
C LEU A 81 -4.72 6.07 -2.19
N VAL A 82 -5.59 5.15 -2.61
CA VAL A 82 -7.01 5.16 -2.29
C VAL A 82 -7.34 3.84 -1.60
N VAL A 83 -7.95 3.93 -0.41
CA VAL A 83 -8.15 2.81 0.50
C VAL A 83 -9.64 2.76 0.87
N PRO A 84 -10.51 2.19 0.02
CA PRO A 84 -11.97 2.32 0.17
C PRO A 84 -12.53 1.84 1.53
N GLN A 85 -11.83 0.93 2.21
CA GLN A 85 -12.19 0.44 3.54
C GLN A 85 -11.94 1.44 4.68
N ASP A 86 -11.19 2.53 4.45
CA ASP A 86 -10.87 3.51 5.48
C ASP A 86 -11.96 4.57 5.63
N THR A 87 -12.69 4.55 6.75
CA THR A 87 -13.74 5.53 7.05
C THR A 87 -13.25 6.98 7.09
N LYS A 88 -12.05 7.19 7.62
CA LYS A 88 -11.43 8.53 7.79
C LYS A 88 -10.48 8.91 6.66
N GLY A 89 -10.16 7.99 5.75
CA GLY A 89 -9.21 8.23 4.66
C GLY A 89 -7.75 8.48 5.10
N GLY A 90 -7.38 8.14 6.33
CA GLY A 90 -6.04 8.42 6.86
C GLY A 90 -4.91 7.74 6.07
N ARG A 91 -5.17 6.62 5.39
CA ARG A 91 -4.17 5.95 4.55
C ARG A 91 -4.19 6.39 3.09
N TYR A 92 -4.89 7.47 2.75
CA TYR A 92 -4.89 8.03 1.39
C TYR A 92 -3.64 8.90 1.21
N VAL A 93 -2.48 8.26 1.05
CA VAL A 93 -1.19 8.95 0.89
C VAL A 93 -1.17 9.71 -0.44
N SER A 94 -1.14 11.04 -0.39
CA SER A 94 -1.02 11.94 -1.55
C SER A 94 0.43 12.15 -1.96
N GLU A 95 0.68 12.58 -3.20
CA GLU A 95 2.04 12.86 -3.70
C GLU A 95 2.98 11.68 -3.43
N LEU A 96 2.47 10.46 -3.66
CA LEU A 96 3.17 9.22 -3.33
C LEU A 96 4.48 9.16 -4.13
N ASN A 97 5.59 9.06 -3.40
CA ASN A 97 6.92 9.09 -3.97
C ASN A 97 7.77 7.87 -3.58
N GLN A 98 7.35 7.09 -2.59
CA GLN A 98 8.06 5.88 -2.20
C GLN A 98 7.11 4.77 -1.75
N LEU A 99 7.40 3.55 -2.20
CA LEU A 99 6.85 2.31 -1.67
C LEU A 99 8.01 1.44 -1.19
N TRP A 100 7.92 0.97 0.04
CA TRP A 100 8.87 0.03 0.62
C TRP A 100 8.13 -1.24 1.05
N VAL A 101 8.73 -2.39 0.78
CA VAL A 101 8.24 -3.70 1.23
C VAL A 101 9.31 -4.33 2.09
N GLY A 102 8.93 -4.81 3.27
CA GLY A 102 9.80 -5.60 4.13
C GLY A 102 9.03 -6.69 4.85
N VAL A 103 9.70 -7.34 5.80
CA VAL A 103 9.13 -8.43 6.61
C VAL A 103 9.35 -8.14 8.09
N VAL A 104 8.34 -8.45 8.90
CA VAL A 104 8.44 -8.45 10.36
C VAL A 104 8.83 -9.86 10.79
N ASP A 105 10.11 -10.17 10.68
CA ASP A 105 10.71 -11.34 11.33
C ASP A 105 11.40 -10.89 12.63
N PRO A 106 11.62 -11.79 13.59
CA PRO A 106 12.11 -11.46 14.93
C PRO A 106 13.59 -11.05 14.88
N VAL A 107 13.82 -9.80 14.51
CA VAL A 107 14.82 -8.99 15.19
C VAL A 107 14.08 -7.75 15.66
N VAL A 108 13.31 -7.91 16.73
CA VAL A 108 12.94 -6.78 17.58
C VAL A 108 14.14 -6.62 18.50
N ASP A 109 14.98 -5.63 18.23
CA ASP A 109 16.08 -5.18 19.10
C ASP A 109 16.89 -6.30 19.80
N GLY A 110 17.82 -6.90 19.06
CA GLY A 110 19.14 -7.19 19.62
C GLY A 110 19.34 -8.37 20.58
N GLU A 111 18.34 -9.16 20.98
CA GLU A 111 18.61 -10.41 21.72
C GLU A 111 17.84 -11.63 21.19
N ARG A 112 18.59 -12.68 20.84
CA ARG A 112 18.06 -14.04 20.70
C ARG A 112 17.86 -14.61 22.10
N HIS A 113 16.64 -15.06 22.42
CA HIS A 113 16.42 -16.13 23.38
C HIS A 113 16.20 -17.44 22.63
#